data_AF-A0A6N2TCU5-F1
#
_entry.id   AF-A0A6N2TCU5-F1
#
_cell.length_a   1.000
_cell.length_b   1.000
_cell.length_c   1.000
_cell.angle_alpha   90.00
_cell.angle_beta   90.00
_cell.angle_gamma   90.00
#
_symmetry.space_group_name_H-M   'P 1'
#
loop_
_entity.id
_entity.type
_entity.pdbx_description
1 polymer ?
#
loop_
_entity_poly.entity_id
_entity_poly.type
_entity_poly.pdbx_seq_one_letter_code
_entity_poly.pdbx_strand_id
1 'polypeptide(L)'
;MDYLKKSKHLWIIPAYGIFYMVSFMLMERSSVETHLIHTFLDDKIPFCEYFIIPYVLWYFVVIGSVLYFALGNPGKKEYYQYMATLAVGMTIFLIVSYVYPNGQDLRPELTGGSIFIQAVQFLYLIDTPTNIFPSMHVFNAVACCVALLHNEKCRKNKIFTAGNIILTTSIVLSTMFLKQHSVEDVITALILNAVCYQIFYRIIPENQEKFEKMLTRREIFTVPNLLTAARLVLALAFMAMIQRSDLQGGKAWFALILLAVLATDILDGKIARSTGRVTEIGKILDPVADKITQFVILTCMVPRYSVAKILLMLFFIKESYTLVLGWKYILDTDKNQMVRWHARLNTGVTYLTALILFAVPAVPLSTANILLGAVGICMLMSFVLYMDEFRLAQERSKQPVSKKIPGRVG
;
A
#
# COMPACT_ATOMS: atom_id res chain seq x y z
N MET A 1 17.38 7.85 34.40
CA MET A 1 18.16 7.67 33.15
C MET A 1 18.43 6.19 32.81
N ASP A 2 18.51 5.29 33.80
CA ASP A 2 18.77 3.85 33.56
C ASP A 2 17.59 3.06 32.96
N TYR A 3 16.34 3.48 33.19
CA TYR A 3 15.16 2.84 32.57
C TYR A 3 15.14 3.02 31.04
N LEU A 4 15.52 4.22 30.54
CA LEU A 4 15.61 4.51 29.10
C LEU A 4 16.78 3.76 28.41
N LYS A 5 17.87 3.47 29.14
CA LYS A 5 18.97 2.63 28.62
C LYS A 5 18.56 1.15 28.51
N LYS A 6 17.68 0.67 29.41
CA LYS A 6 17.17 -0.71 29.43
C LYS A 6 16.06 -0.95 28.41
N SER A 7 15.33 0.08 28.01
CA SER A 7 14.18 0.02 27.10
C SER A 7 14.48 0.55 25.69
N LYS A 8 15.47 -0.05 25.00
CA LYS A 8 15.88 0.34 23.63
C LYS A 8 14.73 0.42 22.61
N HIS A 9 13.66 -0.36 22.81
CA HIS A 9 12.48 -0.37 21.95
C HIS A 9 11.70 0.95 21.98
N LEU A 10 11.73 1.70 23.10
CA LEU A 10 11.03 2.98 23.23
C LEU A 10 11.58 4.05 22.29
N TRP A 11 12.83 3.95 21.85
CA TRP A 11 13.44 4.91 20.91
C TRP A 11 12.83 4.85 19.51
N ILE A 12 12.12 3.78 19.16
CA ILE A 12 11.44 3.65 17.87
C ILE A 12 10.36 4.73 17.73
N ILE A 13 9.64 5.04 18.81
CA ILE A 13 8.52 6.00 18.81
C ILE A 13 8.99 7.42 18.47
N PRO A 14 9.93 8.04 19.22
CA PRO A 14 10.39 9.39 18.89
C PRO A 14 11.17 9.44 17.57
N ALA A 15 11.96 8.41 17.23
CA ALA A 15 12.68 8.38 15.96
C ALA A 15 11.73 8.37 14.76
N TYR A 16 10.71 7.51 14.77
CA TYR A 16 9.69 7.46 13.73
C TYR A 16 8.81 8.71 13.74
N GLY A 17 8.45 9.23 14.92
CA GLY A 17 7.69 10.46 15.06
C GLY A 17 8.39 11.67 14.42
N ILE A 18 9.70 11.81 14.62
CA ILE A 18 10.50 12.87 13.97
C ILE A 18 10.52 12.67 12.45
N PHE A 19 10.82 11.45 11.97
CA PHE A 19 10.81 11.14 10.55
C PHE A 19 9.45 11.48 9.91
N TYR A 20 8.36 11.07 10.55
CA TYR A 20 7.01 11.28 10.08
C TYR A 20 6.66 12.77 10.03
N MET A 21 6.95 13.53 11.09
CA MET A 21 6.68 14.97 11.15
C MET A 21 7.50 15.76 10.14
N VAL A 22 8.78 15.45 9.97
CA VAL A 22 9.61 16.09 8.94
C VAL A 22 9.06 15.81 7.55
N SER A 23 8.72 14.55 7.25
CA SER A 23 8.18 14.15 5.95
C SER A 23 6.83 14.83 5.66
N PHE A 24 5.94 14.86 6.66
CA PHE A 24 4.65 15.53 6.56
C PHE A 24 4.79 17.04 6.32
N MET A 25 5.65 17.72 7.08
CA MET A 25 5.89 19.16 6.88
C MET A 25 6.48 19.49 5.51
N LEU A 26 7.38 18.64 4.98
CA LEU A 26 7.93 18.81 3.63
C LEU A 26 6.86 18.62 2.54
N MET A 27 5.96 17.65 2.74
CA MET A 27 4.84 17.40 1.85
C MET A 27 3.84 18.56 1.87
N GLU A 28 3.51 19.09 3.05
CA GLU A 28 2.50 20.15 3.20
C GLU A 28 2.96 21.50 2.61
N ARG A 29 4.27 21.76 2.60
CA ARG A 29 4.84 22.98 1.97
C ARG A 29 4.75 22.97 0.44
N SER A 30 4.38 21.84 -0.15
CA SER A 30 4.55 21.62 -1.57
C SER A 30 3.27 21.99 -2.34
N SER A 31 3.27 23.19 -2.94
CA SER A 31 2.12 23.70 -3.70
C SER A 31 2.03 23.02 -5.05
N VAL A 32 1.20 21.98 -5.15
CA VAL A 32 0.90 21.24 -6.38
C VAL A 32 -0.61 21.20 -6.56
N GLU A 33 -1.06 21.17 -7.82
CA GLU A 33 -2.46 20.93 -8.15
C GLU A 33 -2.93 19.61 -7.52
N THR A 34 -4.04 19.68 -6.78
CA THR A 34 -4.57 18.55 -6.02
C THR A 34 -5.68 17.86 -6.79
N HIS A 35 -5.67 16.53 -6.76
CA HIS A 35 -6.78 15.72 -7.24
C HIS A 35 -7.92 15.76 -6.22
N LEU A 36 -9.04 16.35 -6.62
CA LEU A 36 -10.23 16.42 -5.76
C LEU A 36 -10.85 15.03 -5.62
N ILE A 37 -10.93 14.56 -4.38
CA ILE A 37 -11.59 13.30 -4.01
C ILE A 37 -12.99 13.62 -3.51
N HIS A 38 -13.99 13.11 -4.21
CA HIS A 38 -15.41 13.34 -3.91
C HIS A 38 -16.26 12.17 -4.41
N THR A 39 -17.25 11.79 -3.62
CA THR A 39 -18.27 10.81 -4.01
C THR A 39 -19.68 11.31 -3.73
N PHE A 40 -20.66 10.76 -4.44
CA PHE A 40 -22.10 11.08 -4.27
C PHE A 40 -22.63 10.83 -2.86
N LEU A 41 -21.95 9.99 -2.06
CA LEU A 41 -22.31 9.75 -0.66
C LEU A 41 -21.92 10.92 0.23
N ASP A 42 -20.87 11.68 -0.12
CA ASP A 42 -20.41 12.82 0.68
C ASP A 42 -21.47 13.92 0.73
N ASP A 43 -22.18 14.13 -0.38
CA ASP A 43 -23.26 15.11 -0.51
C ASP A 43 -24.46 14.78 0.39
N LYS A 44 -24.66 13.49 0.70
CA LYS A 44 -25.79 13.02 1.53
C LYS A 44 -25.50 13.08 3.02
N ILE A 45 -24.23 13.21 3.41
CA ILE A 45 -23.83 13.30 4.82
C ILE A 45 -23.99 14.76 5.27
N PRO A 46 -24.87 15.07 6.23
CA PRO A 46 -25.02 16.44 6.71
C PRO A 46 -23.81 16.85 7.55
N PHE A 47 -23.51 18.15 7.59
CA PHE A 47 -22.56 18.69 8.55
C PHE A 47 -23.15 18.65 9.97
N CYS A 48 -22.35 18.29 10.97
CA CYS A 48 -22.78 18.29 12.37
C CYS A 48 -21.61 18.65 13.30
N GLU A 49 -21.67 19.85 13.90
CA GLU A 49 -20.58 20.43 14.68
C GLU A 49 -20.27 19.69 15.98
N TYR A 50 -21.24 18.99 16.57
CA TYR A 50 -21.05 18.24 17.82
C TYR A 50 -20.02 17.10 17.70
N PHE A 51 -19.78 16.62 16.48
CA PHE A 51 -18.77 15.62 16.20
C PHE A 51 -17.33 16.12 16.38
N ILE A 52 -17.12 17.41 16.66
CA ILE A 52 -15.81 17.95 17.07
C ILE A 52 -15.27 17.26 18.33
N ILE A 53 -16.15 16.85 19.24
CA ILE A 53 -15.77 16.17 20.49
C ILE A 53 -15.07 14.84 20.19
N PRO A 54 -15.71 13.84 19.52
CA PRO A 54 -15.03 12.61 19.18
C PRO A 54 -13.82 12.84 18.26
N TYR A 55 -13.86 13.82 17.36
CA TYR A 55 -12.71 14.15 16.52
C TYR A 55 -11.47 14.52 17.34
N VAL A 56 -11.60 15.44 18.31
CA VAL A 56 -10.47 15.84 19.16
C VAL A 56 -10.02 14.70 20.08
N LEU A 57 -10.94 13.84 20.53
CA LEU A 57 -10.60 12.68 21.35
C LEU A 57 -9.64 11.70 20.67
N TRP A 58 -9.61 11.67 19.34
CA TRP A 58 -8.69 10.82 18.57
C TRP A 58 -7.22 10.99 18.99
N TYR A 59 -6.73 12.22 19.18
CA TYR A 59 -5.35 12.48 19.58
C TYR A 59 -5.01 11.79 20.91
N PHE A 60 -5.92 11.88 21.87
CA PHE A 60 -5.76 11.27 23.20
C PHE A 60 -5.82 9.75 23.15
N VAL A 61 -6.69 9.19 22.30
CA VAL A 61 -6.80 7.73 22.10
C VAL A 61 -5.51 7.15 21.50
N VAL A 62 -4.98 7.79 20.46
CA VAL A 62 -3.75 7.32 19.81
C VAL A 62 -2.54 7.48 20.74
N ILE A 63 -2.36 8.64 21.36
CA ILE A 63 -1.24 8.86 22.30
C ILE A 63 -1.37 7.93 23.51
N GLY A 64 -2.57 7.83 24.10
CA GLY A 64 -2.85 7.00 25.26
C GLY A 64 -2.59 5.52 25.00
N SER A 65 -3.00 5.00 23.84
CA SER A 65 -2.73 3.61 23.45
C SER A 65 -1.25 3.35 23.16
N VAL A 66 -0.56 4.28 22.49
CA VAL A 66 0.89 4.17 22.26
C VAL A 66 1.62 4.12 23.61
N LEU A 67 1.28 5.01 24.55
CA LEU A 67 1.85 5.01 25.90
C LEU A 67 1.50 3.75 26.68
N TYR A 68 0.26 3.26 26.59
CA TYR A 68 -0.17 2.02 27.22
C TYR A 68 0.65 0.82 26.73
N PHE A 69 0.85 0.69 25.42
CA PHE A 69 1.62 -0.41 24.85
C PHE A 69 3.13 -0.25 25.05
N ALA A 70 3.63 0.98 25.10
CA ALA A 70 5.06 1.28 25.27
C ALA A 70 5.53 1.17 26.72
N LEU A 71 4.76 1.72 27.67
CA LEU A 71 5.13 1.83 29.08
C LEU A 71 4.43 0.80 29.96
N GLY A 72 3.27 0.31 29.52
CA GLY A 72 2.60 -0.77 30.22
C GLY A 72 3.42 -2.06 30.17
N ASN A 73 2.92 -3.08 30.86
CA ASN A 73 3.39 -4.47 30.72
C ASN A 73 2.55 -5.31 29.71
N PRO A 74 2.03 -4.81 28.56
CA PRO A 74 1.55 -5.72 27.52
C PRO A 74 2.72 -6.49 26.93
N GLY A 75 2.44 -7.68 26.40
CA GLY A 75 3.49 -8.54 25.85
C GLY A 75 4.28 -7.82 24.76
N LYS A 76 5.61 -8.02 24.73
CA LYS A 76 6.50 -7.44 23.69
C LYS A 76 5.95 -7.62 22.27
N LYS A 77 5.28 -8.75 22.02
CA LYS A 77 4.62 -9.07 20.76
C LYS A 77 3.53 -8.05 20.39
N GLU A 78 2.59 -7.77 21.31
CA GLU A 78 1.47 -6.85 21.07
C GLU A 78 1.98 -5.43 20.77
N TYR A 79 2.99 -4.98 21.52
CA TYR A 79 3.66 -3.71 21.28
C TYR A 79 4.20 -3.62 19.85
N TYR A 80 5.00 -4.59 19.39
CA TYR A 80 5.58 -4.55 18.05
C TYR A 80 4.54 -4.70 16.94
N GLN A 81 3.48 -5.50 17.14
CA GLN A 81 2.37 -5.60 16.19
C GLN A 81 1.66 -4.26 16.02
N TYR A 82 1.38 -3.57 17.13
CA TYR A 82 0.72 -2.28 17.10
C TYR A 82 1.61 -1.20 16.48
N MET A 83 2.88 -1.09 16.91
CA MET A 83 3.82 -0.12 16.36
C MET A 83 4.09 -0.35 14.87
N ALA A 84 4.22 -1.61 14.43
CA ALA A 84 4.40 -1.93 13.01
C ALA A 84 3.17 -1.58 12.19
N THR A 85 1.96 -1.81 12.72
CA THR A 85 0.70 -1.44 12.06
C THR A 85 0.61 0.07 11.85
N LEU A 86 0.89 0.87 12.89
CA LEU A 86 0.91 2.33 12.78
C LEU A 86 1.98 2.82 11.80
N ALA A 87 3.22 2.31 11.93
CA ALA A 87 4.32 2.74 11.09
C ALA A 87 4.06 2.44 9.60
N VAL A 88 3.57 1.24 9.28
CA VAL A 88 3.25 0.89 7.88
C VAL A 88 2.13 1.74 7.33
N GLY A 89 1.01 1.89 8.05
CA GLY A 89 -0.11 2.68 7.55
C GLY A 89 0.23 4.15 7.36
N MET A 90 0.92 4.76 8.33
CA MET A 90 1.36 6.16 8.25
C MET A 90 2.42 6.38 7.16
N THR A 91 3.31 5.41 6.93
CA THR A 91 4.28 5.50 5.83
C THR A 91 3.59 5.39 4.47
N ILE A 92 2.61 4.48 4.33
CA ILE A 92 1.81 4.36 3.10
C ILE A 92 1.05 5.65 2.83
N PHE A 93 0.45 6.27 3.86
CA PHE A 93 -0.18 7.57 3.74
C PHE A 93 0.78 8.63 3.17
N LEU A 94 1.98 8.78 3.74
CA LEU A 94 2.98 9.75 3.23
C LEU A 94 3.35 9.48 1.78
N ILE A 95 3.53 8.21 1.39
CA ILE A 95 3.87 7.84 0.01
C ILE A 95 2.71 8.20 -0.92
N VAL A 96 1.48 7.83 -0.58
CA VAL A 96 0.30 8.09 -1.40
C VAL A 96 0.09 9.59 -1.56
N SER A 97 0.08 10.36 -0.48
CA SER A 97 -0.12 11.80 -0.54
C SER A 97 1.01 12.55 -1.26
N TYR A 98 2.25 12.06 -1.17
CA TYR A 98 3.37 12.67 -1.90
C TYR A 98 3.28 12.41 -3.41
N VAL A 99 2.97 11.17 -3.79
CA VAL A 99 2.95 10.70 -5.19
C VAL A 99 1.66 11.09 -5.90
N TYR A 100 0.55 11.19 -5.17
CA TYR A 100 -0.77 11.57 -5.64
C TYR A 100 -1.32 12.71 -4.76
N PRO A 101 -0.89 13.96 -5.03
CA PRO A 101 -1.40 15.13 -4.30
C PRO A 101 -2.92 15.18 -4.41
N ASN A 102 -3.60 15.17 -3.29
CA ASN A 102 -5.06 15.04 -3.24
C ASN A 102 -5.67 16.13 -2.37
N GLY A 103 -6.96 16.38 -2.51
CA GLY A 103 -7.66 17.33 -1.67
C GLY A 103 -9.16 17.18 -1.74
N GLN A 104 -9.88 18.01 -0.97
CA GLN A 104 -11.33 17.95 -0.86
C GLN A 104 -11.95 19.34 -0.80
N ASP A 105 -13.16 19.44 -1.34
CA ASP A 105 -14.00 20.64 -1.30
C ASP A 105 -15.35 20.31 -0.67
N LEU A 106 -15.31 19.82 0.58
CA LEU A 106 -16.48 19.35 1.32
C LEU A 106 -16.95 20.33 2.41
N ARG A 107 -16.10 21.30 2.77
CA ARG A 107 -16.28 22.14 3.96
C ARG A 107 -17.34 23.21 3.69
N PRO A 108 -18.44 23.28 4.47
CA PRO A 108 -19.45 24.31 4.30
C PRO A 108 -18.97 25.64 4.87
N GLU A 109 -19.60 26.73 4.45
CA GLU A 109 -19.46 28.02 5.13
C GLU A 109 -20.10 27.94 6.52
N LEU A 110 -19.28 28.14 7.56
CA LEU A 110 -19.71 28.02 8.95
C LEU A 110 -20.30 29.34 9.45
N THR A 111 -21.62 29.45 9.43
CA THR A 111 -22.37 30.61 9.95
C THR A 111 -22.90 30.32 11.36
N GLY A 112 -22.22 30.76 12.42
CA GLY A 112 -22.69 30.58 13.79
C GLY A 112 -21.69 30.99 14.87
N GLY A 113 -22.19 31.33 16.06
CA GLY A 113 -21.40 31.78 17.20
C GLY A 113 -21.17 30.74 18.30
N SER A 114 -21.59 29.49 18.11
CA SER A 114 -21.47 28.44 19.14
C SER A 114 -20.01 28.05 19.38
N ILE A 115 -19.67 27.60 20.59
CA ILE A 115 -18.33 27.12 20.93
C ILE A 115 -17.89 25.95 20.03
N PHE A 116 -18.85 25.13 19.59
CA PHE A 116 -18.58 24.02 18.67
C PHE A 116 -18.20 24.52 17.28
N ILE A 117 -18.90 25.52 16.74
CA ILE A 117 -18.56 26.12 15.45
C ILE A 117 -17.17 26.77 15.50
N GLN A 118 -16.85 27.51 16.58
CA GLN A 118 -15.51 28.08 16.77
C GLN A 118 -14.42 27.01 16.83
N ALA A 119 -14.69 25.88 17.49
CA ALA A 119 -13.76 24.75 17.54
C ALA A 119 -13.58 24.09 16.17
N VAL A 120 -14.63 23.96 15.37
CA VAL A 120 -14.54 23.45 13.98
C VAL A 120 -13.78 24.44 13.09
N GLN A 121 -14.01 25.74 13.22
CA GLN A 121 -13.24 26.76 12.49
C GLN A 121 -11.75 26.68 12.80
N PHE A 122 -11.40 26.53 14.08
CA PHE A 122 -10.01 26.34 14.50
C PHE A 122 -9.41 25.05 13.94
N LEU A 123 -10.19 23.96 13.96
CA LEU A 123 -9.79 22.70 13.34
C LEU A 123 -9.50 22.88 11.84
N TYR A 124 -10.37 23.60 11.09
CA TYR A 124 -10.19 23.84 9.66
C TYR A 124 -8.95 24.66 9.31
N LEU A 125 -8.41 25.43 10.27
CA LEU A 125 -7.17 26.20 10.10
C LEU A 125 -5.90 25.36 10.32
N ILE A 126 -5.96 24.37 11.22
CA ILE A 126 -4.80 23.54 11.58
C ILE A 126 -4.71 22.31 10.68
N ASP A 127 -5.86 21.73 10.35
CA ASP A 127 -5.99 20.56 9.50
C ASP A 127 -6.48 21.02 8.13
N THR A 128 -5.62 20.98 7.13
CA THR A 128 -5.92 21.43 5.77
C THR A 128 -6.69 20.34 5.02
N PRO A 129 -7.52 20.69 4.03
CA PRO A 129 -8.26 19.70 3.24
C PRO A 129 -7.39 19.07 2.15
N THR A 130 -6.07 19.07 2.31
CA THR A 130 -5.08 18.66 1.30
C THR A 130 -4.23 17.51 1.81
N ASN A 131 -3.89 16.56 0.94
CA ASN A 131 -3.05 15.40 1.23
C ASN A 131 -3.61 14.49 2.33
N ILE A 132 -4.93 14.36 2.40
CA ILE A 132 -5.68 13.67 3.46
C ILE A 132 -6.09 12.23 3.12
N PHE A 133 -5.85 11.77 1.88
CA PHE A 133 -6.15 10.41 1.43
C PHE A 133 -4.95 9.44 1.56
N PRO A 134 -5.14 8.23 2.14
CA PRO A 134 -6.31 7.75 2.88
C PRO A 134 -6.39 8.35 4.29
N SER A 135 -7.56 8.28 4.94
CA SER A 135 -7.74 8.92 6.26
C SER A 135 -6.86 8.30 7.35
N MET A 136 -5.86 9.04 7.81
CA MET A 136 -5.04 8.66 8.96
C MET A 136 -5.81 8.63 10.27
N HIS A 137 -6.78 9.54 10.45
CA HIS A 137 -7.64 9.59 11.63
C HIS A 137 -8.35 8.25 11.81
N VAL A 138 -9.01 7.78 10.73
CA VAL A 138 -9.68 6.49 10.68
C VAL A 138 -8.68 5.35 10.85
N PHE A 139 -7.60 5.32 10.08
CA PHE A 139 -6.63 4.21 10.13
C PHE A 139 -6.05 4.02 11.53
N ASN A 140 -5.56 5.10 12.16
CA ASN A 140 -4.93 5.04 13.47
C ASN A 140 -5.95 4.73 14.58
N ALA A 141 -7.17 5.29 14.51
CA ALA A 141 -8.24 4.99 15.47
C ALA A 141 -8.60 3.49 15.44
N VAL A 142 -8.78 2.94 14.24
CA VAL A 142 -9.14 1.53 14.07
C VAL A 142 -7.97 0.63 14.44
N ALA A 143 -6.73 0.98 14.10
CA ALA A 143 -5.53 0.25 14.52
C ALA A 143 -5.40 0.19 16.05
N CYS A 144 -5.64 1.31 16.72
CA CYS A 144 -5.69 1.40 18.18
C CYS A 144 -6.79 0.50 18.74
N CYS A 145 -8.00 0.58 18.18
CA CYS A 145 -9.13 -0.23 18.60
C CYS A 145 -8.83 -1.72 18.50
N VAL A 146 -8.32 -2.17 17.35
CA VAL A 146 -7.94 -3.57 17.10
C VAL A 146 -6.86 -4.02 18.08
N ALA A 147 -5.81 -3.22 18.29
CA ALA A 147 -4.74 -3.57 19.23
C ALA A 147 -5.27 -3.76 20.66
N LEU A 148 -6.12 -2.85 21.13
CA LEU A 148 -6.73 -2.93 22.46
C LEU A 148 -7.69 -4.12 22.59
N LEU A 149 -8.42 -4.49 21.53
CA LEU A 149 -9.28 -5.68 21.52
C LEU A 149 -8.49 -6.99 21.52
N HIS A 150 -7.25 -6.99 20.99
CA HIS A 150 -6.36 -8.15 21.04
C HIS A 150 -5.73 -8.34 22.42
N ASN A 151 -5.50 -7.26 23.16
CA ASN A 151 -4.99 -7.33 24.52
C ASN A 151 -6.01 -8.00 25.47
N GLU A 152 -5.55 -9.05 26.17
CA GLU A 152 -6.42 -9.86 27.02
C GLU A 152 -7.08 -9.05 28.15
N LYS A 153 -6.34 -8.10 28.75
CA LYS A 153 -6.79 -7.31 29.90
C LYS A 153 -7.91 -6.36 29.50
N CYS A 154 -7.75 -5.68 28.36
CA CYS A 154 -8.74 -4.81 27.76
C CYS A 154 -9.98 -5.60 27.30
N ARG A 155 -9.78 -6.74 26.61
CA ARG A 155 -10.88 -7.59 26.12
C ARG A 155 -11.77 -8.15 27.23
N LYS A 156 -11.19 -8.52 28.38
CA LYS A 156 -11.97 -9.03 29.53
C LYS A 156 -12.91 -7.97 30.13
N ASN A 157 -12.55 -6.69 30.04
CA ASN A 157 -13.40 -5.61 30.51
C ASN A 157 -14.43 -5.23 29.42
N LYS A 158 -15.65 -5.75 29.55
CA LYS A 158 -16.74 -5.51 28.58
C LYS A 158 -17.12 -4.03 28.44
N ILE A 159 -17.09 -3.28 29.53
CA ILE A 159 -17.41 -1.84 29.53
C ILE A 159 -16.35 -1.09 28.73
N PHE A 160 -15.07 -1.36 29.01
CA PHE A 160 -13.96 -0.78 28.26
C PHE A 160 -14.03 -1.17 26.77
N THR A 161 -14.28 -2.44 26.48
CA THR A 161 -14.40 -2.96 25.11
C THR A 161 -15.52 -2.26 24.34
N ALA A 162 -16.72 -2.16 24.92
CA ALA A 162 -17.84 -1.46 24.30
C ALA A 162 -17.52 0.03 24.12
N GLY A 163 -16.98 0.68 25.16
CA GLY A 163 -16.57 2.09 25.10
C GLY A 163 -15.53 2.37 24.00
N ASN A 164 -14.53 1.50 23.86
CA ASN A 164 -13.50 1.60 22.81
C ASN A 164 -14.10 1.46 21.40
N ILE A 165 -15.02 0.52 21.19
CA ILE A 165 -15.71 0.34 19.90
C ILE A 165 -16.61 1.54 19.58
N ILE A 166 -17.38 2.01 20.55
CA ILE A 166 -18.26 3.18 20.39
C ILE A 166 -17.42 4.41 20.07
N LEU A 167 -16.38 4.68 20.85
CA LEU A 167 -15.50 5.82 20.64
C LEU A 167 -14.82 5.79 19.27
N THR A 168 -14.31 4.62 18.86
CA THR A 168 -13.69 4.44 17.54
C THR A 168 -14.69 4.70 16.42
N THR A 169 -15.89 4.14 16.52
CA THR A 169 -16.97 4.39 15.55
C THR A 169 -17.31 5.89 15.50
N SER A 170 -17.41 6.55 16.65
CA SER A 170 -17.67 7.99 16.73
C SER A 170 -16.55 8.83 16.12
N ILE A 171 -15.28 8.43 16.25
CA ILE A 171 -14.14 9.08 15.57
C ILE A 171 -14.25 8.88 14.05
N VAL A 172 -14.56 7.68 13.58
CA VAL A 172 -14.71 7.42 12.15
C VAL A 172 -15.85 8.28 11.58
N LEU A 173 -17.01 8.30 12.24
CA LEU A 173 -18.13 9.13 11.83
C LEU A 173 -17.80 10.62 11.89
N SER A 174 -17.05 11.07 12.91
CA SER A 174 -16.74 12.50 13.06
C SER A 174 -15.94 13.05 11.89
N THR A 175 -15.05 12.26 11.29
CA THR A 175 -14.29 12.68 10.11
C THR A 175 -15.18 13.09 8.94
N MET A 176 -16.31 12.40 8.74
CA MET A 176 -17.25 12.69 7.66
C MET A 176 -18.26 13.78 8.05
N PHE A 177 -18.80 13.74 9.27
CA PHE A 177 -19.75 14.75 9.77
C PHE A 177 -19.13 16.15 9.91
N LEU A 178 -17.82 16.22 10.17
CA LEU A 178 -17.07 17.48 10.17
C LEU A 178 -16.52 17.85 8.79
N LYS A 179 -16.85 17.09 7.73
CA LYS A 179 -16.39 17.35 6.36
C LYS A 179 -14.86 17.46 6.26
N GLN A 180 -14.16 16.62 7.03
CA GLN A 180 -12.71 16.49 7.02
C GLN A 180 -12.22 15.42 6.05
N HIS A 181 -13.04 14.38 5.86
CA HIS A 181 -12.71 13.26 4.99
C HIS A 181 -13.95 12.85 4.19
N SER A 182 -13.74 12.55 2.91
CA SER A 182 -14.69 11.85 2.04
C SER A 182 -14.88 10.41 2.51
N VAL A 183 -16.03 9.82 2.20
CA VAL A 183 -16.32 8.40 2.35
C VAL A 183 -15.25 7.53 1.66
N GLU A 184 -14.68 7.99 0.55
CA GLU A 184 -13.61 7.27 -0.16
C GLU A 184 -12.33 7.15 0.70
N ASP A 185 -11.94 8.21 1.40
CA ASP A 185 -10.81 8.18 2.33
C ASP A 185 -11.03 7.17 3.46
N VAL A 186 -12.26 7.17 4.00
CA VAL A 186 -12.66 6.32 5.13
C VAL A 186 -12.65 4.86 4.71
N ILE A 187 -13.27 4.51 3.59
CA ILE A 187 -13.31 3.14 3.08
C ILE A 187 -11.89 2.65 2.79
N THR A 188 -11.06 3.48 2.14
CA THR A 188 -9.68 3.10 1.82
C THR A 188 -8.84 2.89 3.07
N ALA A 189 -8.99 3.73 4.10
CA ALA A 189 -8.33 3.56 5.38
C ALA A 189 -8.76 2.27 6.10
N LEU A 190 -10.05 1.91 6.04
CA LEU A 190 -10.58 0.66 6.61
C LEU A 190 -10.04 -0.58 5.88
N ILE A 191 -9.98 -0.53 4.55
CA ILE A 191 -9.38 -1.61 3.73
C ILE A 191 -7.90 -1.77 4.09
N LEU A 192 -7.15 -0.66 4.15
CA LEU A 192 -5.74 -0.68 4.52
C LEU A 192 -5.55 -1.26 5.93
N ASN A 193 -6.39 -0.87 6.88
CA ASN A 193 -6.36 -1.41 8.25
C ASN A 193 -6.65 -2.92 8.25
N ALA A 194 -7.65 -3.39 7.49
CA ALA A 194 -7.96 -4.81 7.38
C ALA A 194 -6.79 -5.61 6.77
N VAL A 195 -6.10 -5.07 5.77
CA VAL A 195 -4.88 -5.68 5.21
C VAL A 195 -3.77 -5.75 6.26
N CYS A 196 -3.50 -4.66 6.97
CA CYS A 196 -2.53 -4.63 8.07
C CYS A 196 -2.89 -5.62 9.18
N TYR A 197 -4.18 -5.77 9.50
CA TYR A 197 -4.67 -6.75 10.45
C TYR A 197 -4.33 -8.19 10.02
N GLN A 198 -4.65 -8.55 8.77
CA GLN A 198 -4.32 -9.89 8.25
C GLN A 198 -2.81 -10.16 8.30
N ILE A 199 -1.99 -9.17 7.97
CA ILE A 199 -0.53 -9.31 7.95
C ILE A 199 0.03 -9.44 9.38
N PHE A 200 -0.21 -8.46 10.25
CA PHE A 200 0.47 -8.33 11.54
C PHE A 200 -0.15 -9.16 12.66
N TYR A 201 -1.45 -9.43 12.61
CA TYR A 201 -2.15 -10.15 13.68
C TYR A 201 -2.45 -11.61 13.32
N ARG A 202 -2.39 -11.99 12.04
CA ARG A 202 -2.67 -13.35 11.58
C ARG A 202 -1.46 -14.02 10.92
N ILE A 203 -1.06 -13.55 9.75
CA ILE A 203 -0.07 -14.21 8.87
C ILE A 203 1.32 -14.26 9.50
N ILE A 204 1.83 -13.13 10.01
CA ILE A 204 3.16 -13.07 10.62
C ILE A 204 3.22 -13.94 11.89
N PRO A 205 2.28 -13.83 12.84
CA PRO A 205 2.25 -14.71 14.01
C PRO A 205 2.17 -16.20 13.69
N GLU A 206 1.37 -16.62 12.70
CA GLU A 206 1.25 -18.02 12.28
C GLU A 206 2.54 -18.57 11.65
N ASN A 207 3.35 -17.70 11.05
CA ASN A 207 4.54 -18.08 10.26
C ASN A 207 5.83 -17.48 10.84
N GLN A 208 5.88 -17.22 12.15
CA GLN A 208 6.93 -16.42 12.78
C GLN A 208 8.35 -16.91 12.44
N GLU A 209 8.62 -18.21 12.56
CA GLU A 209 9.95 -18.77 12.25
C GLU A 209 10.38 -18.55 10.79
N LYS A 210 9.43 -18.62 9.86
CA LYS A 210 9.68 -18.40 8.43
C LYS A 210 10.01 -16.94 8.17
N PHE A 211 9.27 -16.01 8.76
CA PHE A 211 9.54 -14.57 8.66
C PHE A 211 10.87 -14.18 9.33
N GLU A 212 11.19 -14.75 10.49
CA GLU A 212 12.48 -14.52 11.16
C GLU A 212 13.66 -14.96 10.28
N LYS A 213 13.54 -16.10 9.58
CA LYS A 213 14.54 -16.55 8.60
C LYS A 213 14.63 -15.62 7.38
N MET A 214 13.49 -15.15 6.85
CA MET A 214 13.42 -14.26 5.69
C MET A 214 13.94 -12.84 5.96
N LEU A 215 13.78 -12.32 7.19
CA LEU A 215 14.10 -10.94 7.55
C LEU A 215 15.51 -10.76 8.13
N THR A 216 16.40 -11.75 7.93
CA THR A 216 17.80 -11.60 8.37
C THR A 216 18.53 -10.57 7.51
N ARG A 217 19.53 -9.88 8.08
CA ARG A 217 20.34 -8.90 7.32
C ARG A 217 20.96 -9.48 6.05
N ARG A 218 21.34 -10.77 6.07
CA ARG A 218 21.95 -11.45 4.91
C ARG A 218 20.95 -11.69 3.79
N GLU A 219 19.69 -11.95 4.12
CA GLU A 219 18.60 -12.11 3.15
C GLU A 219 18.15 -10.75 2.59
N ILE A 220 18.09 -9.70 3.43
CA ILE A 220 17.64 -8.37 3.01
C ILE A 220 18.70 -7.64 2.19
N PHE A 221 19.94 -7.53 2.70
CA PHE A 221 21.00 -6.74 2.07
C PHE A 221 21.79 -7.55 1.04
N THR A 222 21.09 -8.01 0.00
CA THR A 222 21.71 -8.56 -1.20
C THR A 222 21.63 -7.56 -2.35
N VAL A 223 22.56 -7.68 -3.31
CA VAL A 223 22.55 -6.81 -4.50
C VAL A 223 21.24 -6.91 -5.28
N PRO A 224 20.67 -8.10 -5.57
CA PRO A 224 19.37 -8.20 -6.22
C PRO A 224 18.26 -7.47 -5.47
N ASN A 225 18.13 -7.70 -4.15
CA ASN A 225 17.04 -7.10 -3.37
C ASN A 225 17.19 -5.57 -3.24
N LEU A 226 18.42 -5.07 -3.17
CA LEU A 226 18.69 -3.63 -3.21
C LEU A 226 18.31 -3.01 -4.55
N LEU A 227 18.55 -3.71 -5.67
CA LEU A 227 18.13 -3.28 -7.00
C LEU A 227 16.60 -3.29 -7.15
N THR A 228 15.92 -4.31 -6.63
CA THR A 228 14.46 -4.38 -6.60
C THR A 228 13.87 -3.25 -5.75
N ALA A 229 14.44 -2.98 -4.58
CA ALA A 229 14.04 -1.85 -3.73
C ALA A 229 14.28 -0.50 -4.42
N ALA A 230 15.43 -0.33 -5.09
CA ALA A 230 15.73 0.86 -5.88
C ALA A 230 14.71 1.05 -7.02
N ARG A 231 14.30 -0.01 -7.71
CA ARG A 231 13.26 0.03 -8.75
C ARG A 231 11.94 0.59 -8.22
N LEU A 232 11.50 0.12 -7.05
CA LEU A 232 10.27 0.61 -6.41
C LEU A 232 10.36 2.11 -6.10
N VAL A 233 11.49 2.56 -5.56
CA VAL A 233 11.73 3.99 -5.29
C VAL A 233 11.73 4.79 -6.59
N LEU A 234 12.39 4.29 -7.65
CA LEU A 234 12.42 4.93 -8.96
C LEU A 234 11.03 5.01 -9.60
N ALA A 235 10.20 3.97 -9.47
CA ALA A 235 8.83 3.97 -9.96
C ALA A 235 7.98 5.03 -9.23
N LEU A 236 8.05 5.09 -7.90
CA LEU A 236 7.34 6.11 -7.12
C LEU A 236 7.85 7.54 -7.44
N ALA A 237 9.17 7.70 -7.61
CA ALA A 237 9.76 8.97 -8.03
C ALA A 237 9.28 9.38 -9.43
N PHE A 238 9.20 8.44 -10.37
CA PHE A 238 8.64 8.67 -11.71
C PHE A 238 7.21 9.20 -11.63
N MET A 239 6.36 8.54 -10.84
CA MET A 239 4.97 8.97 -10.66
C MET A 239 4.87 10.34 -9.98
N ALA A 240 5.64 10.57 -8.90
CA ALA A 240 5.68 11.86 -8.23
C ALA A 240 6.13 12.98 -9.18
N MET A 241 7.12 12.75 -10.04
CA MET A 241 7.53 13.75 -11.02
C MET A 241 6.43 14.05 -12.04
N ILE A 242 5.76 13.02 -12.57
CA ILE A 242 4.64 13.19 -13.52
C ILE A 242 3.49 14.00 -12.89
N GLN A 243 3.13 13.69 -11.64
CA GLN A 243 2.00 14.32 -10.96
C GLN A 243 2.30 15.73 -10.44
N ARG A 244 3.58 16.11 -10.33
CA ARG A 244 3.99 17.36 -9.68
C ARG A 244 4.69 18.36 -10.60
N SER A 245 5.06 17.95 -11.82
CA SER A 245 5.71 18.84 -12.80
C SER A 245 4.85 19.01 -14.03
N ASP A 246 4.84 20.23 -14.59
CA ASP A 246 4.32 20.44 -15.93
C ASP A 246 5.24 19.70 -16.93
N LEU A 247 4.65 18.79 -17.70
CA LEU A 247 5.29 17.74 -18.51
C LEU A 247 6.30 18.26 -19.55
N GLN A 248 6.39 19.57 -19.74
CA GLN A 248 7.15 20.22 -20.80
C GLN A 248 8.67 20.22 -20.55
N GLY A 249 9.14 20.32 -19.30
CA GLY A 249 10.58 20.38 -18.95
C GLY A 249 11.22 19.05 -18.51
N GLY A 250 10.42 18.01 -18.25
CA GLY A 250 10.85 16.78 -17.56
C GLY A 250 11.18 15.57 -18.45
N LYS A 251 11.03 15.65 -19.78
CA LYS A 251 11.08 14.47 -20.69
C LYS A 251 12.38 13.67 -20.64
N ALA A 252 13.54 14.36 -20.58
CA ALA A 252 14.83 13.70 -20.44
C ALA A 252 14.95 12.93 -19.11
N TRP A 253 14.42 13.50 -18.02
CA TRP A 253 14.37 12.86 -16.72
C TRP A 253 13.42 11.66 -16.69
N PHE A 254 12.25 11.77 -17.34
CA PHE A 254 11.32 10.64 -17.50
C PHE A 254 11.99 9.47 -18.22
N ALA A 255 12.69 9.74 -19.33
CA ALA A 255 13.44 8.73 -20.08
C ALA A 255 14.54 8.10 -19.22
N LEU A 256 15.31 8.90 -18.50
CA LEU A 256 16.40 8.44 -17.64
C LEU A 256 15.89 7.53 -16.51
N ILE A 257 14.79 7.92 -15.85
CA ILE A 257 14.21 7.11 -14.77
C ILE A 257 13.64 5.80 -15.33
N LEU A 258 12.90 5.84 -16.45
CA LEU A 258 12.36 4.62 -17.07
C LEU A 258 13.48 3.68 -17.55
N LEU A 259 14.57 4.23 -18.09
CA LEU A 259 15.77 3.45 -18.41
C LEU A 259 16.39 2.81 -17.16
N ALA A 260 16.48 3.55 -16.06
CA ALA A 260 16.97 3.02 -14.80
C ALA A 260 16.05 1.91 -14.23
N VAL A 261 14.73 2.09 -14.30
CA VAL A 261 13.73 1.06 -13.93
C VAL A 261 13.96 -0.21 -14.75
N LEU A 262 14.06 -0.10 -16.08
CA LEU A 262 14.32 -1.24 -16.96
C LEU A 262 15.69 -1.89 -16.69
N ALA A 263 16.72 -1.09 -16.46
CA ALA A 263 18.06 -1.59 -16.16
C ALA A 263 18.08 -2.39 -14.84
N THR A 264 17.43 -1.88 -13.79
CA THR A 264 17.37 -2.57 -12.49
C THR A 264 16.65 -3.93 -12.55
N ASP A 265 15.64 -4.10 -13.43
CA ASP A 265 14.92 -5.37 -13.70
C ASP A 265 15.72 -6.41 -14.49
N ILE A 266 16.63 -5.93 -15.34
CA ILE A 266 17.51 -6.84 -16.06
C ILE A 266 18.69 -7.25 -15.16
N LEU A 267 19.20 -6.30 -14.36
CA LEU A 267 20.40 -6.48 -13.56
C LEU A 267 20.16 -7.36 -12.33
N ASP A 268 19.07 -7.17 -11.57
CA ASP A 268 18.77 -8.00 -10.39
C ASP A 268 18.67 -9.49 -10.77
N GLY A 269 17.97 -9.82 -11.86
CA GLY A 269 17.77 -11.17 -12.35
C GLY A 269 19.07 -11.77 -12.91
N LYS A 270 19.89 -10.98 -13.62
CA LYS A 270 21.21 -11.45 -14.09
C LYS A 270 22.15 -11.71 -12.92
N ILE A 271 22.21 -10.80 -11.95
CA ILE A 271 23.10 -10.91 -10.79
C ILE A 271 22.66 -12.06 -9.88
N ALA A 272 21.37 -12.24 -9.65
CA ALA A 272 20.86 -13.37 -8.85
C ALA A 272 21.26 -14.72 -9.47
N ARG A 273 21.15 -14.85 -10.80
CA ARG A 273 21.53 -16.07 -11.53
C ARG A 273 23.05 -16.30 -11.56
N SER A 274 23.85 -15.25 -11.78
CA SER A 274 25.30 -15.38 -11.87
C SER A 274 25.99 -15.59 -10.52
N THR A 275 25.40 -15.07 -9.43
CA THR A 275 25.98 -15.16 -8.09
C THR A 275 25.44 -16.32 -7.26
N GLY A 276 24.39 -17.01 -7.72
CA GLY A 276 23.72 -18.08 -6.97
C GLY A 276 23.02 -17.59 -5.69
N ARG A 277 22.89 -16.28 -5.48
CA ARG A 277 22.32 -15.67 -4.27
C ARG A 277 20.82 -15.38 -4.43
N VAL A 278 20.00 -16.44 -4.49
CA VAL A 278 18.54 -16.31 -4.48
C VAL A 278 18.03 -16.38 -3.05
N THR A 279 17.41 -15.30 -2.55
CA THR A 279 16.89 -15.20 -1.18
C THR A 279 15.39 -15.50 -1.11
N GLU A 280 14.89 -15.93 0.04
CA GLU A 280 13.46 -16.22 0.24
C GLU A 280 12.62 -14.94 0.21
N ILE A 281 13.17 -13.82 0.71
CA ILE A 281 12.50 -12.51 0.60
C ILE A 281 12.48 -11.99 -0.83
N GLY A 282 13.55 -12.20 -1.62
CA GLY A 282 13.61 -11.79 -3.03
C GLY A 282 12.55 -12.47 -3.88
N LYS A 283 12.30 -13.76 -3.64
CA LYS A 283 11.23 -14.54 -4.30
C LYS A 283 9.82 -13.95 -4.11
N ILE A 284 9.61 -13.15 -3.07
CA ILE A 284 8.35 -12.44 -2.78
C ILE A 284 8.43 -11.00 -3.27
N LEU A 285 9.55 -10.32 -3.02
CA LEU A 285 9.74 -8.91 -3.32
C LEU A 285 9.74 -8.65 -4.83
N ASP A 286 10.43 -9.48 -5.64
CA ASP A 286 10.55 -9.23 -7.09
C ASP A 286 9.19 -9.26 -7.80
N PRO A 287 8.32 -10.29 -7.64
CA PRO A 287 7.01 -10.29 -8.29
C PRO A 287 6.07 -9.18 -7.80
N VAL A 288 6.22 -8.74 -6.54
CA VAL A 288 5.45 -7.61 -5.99
C VAL A 288 5.94 -6.30 -6.61
N ALA A 289 7.25 -6.11 -6.69
CA ALA A 289 7.86 -4.92 -7.28
C ALA A 289 7.52 -4.76 -8.76
N ASP A 290 7.51 -5.85 -9.52
CA ASP A 290 7.13 -5.83 -10.94
C ASP A 290 5.69 -5.34 -11.14
N LYS A 291 4.76 -5.86 -10.33
CA LYS A 291 3.34 -5.48 -10.38
C LYS A 291 3.13 -4.04 -9.97
N ILE A 292 3.78 -3.58 -8.90
CA ILE A 292 3.70 -2.19 -8.44
C ILE A 292 4.26 -1.25 -9.52
N THR A 293 5.42 -1.58 -10.09
CA THR A 293 6.06 -0.77 -11.14
C THR A 293 5.19 -0.73 -12.40
N GLN A 294 4.61 -1.85 -12.81
CA GLN A 294 3.67 -1.90 -13.93
C GLN A 294 2.42 -1.06 -13.67
N PHE A 295 1.83 -1.17 -12.47
CA PHE A 295 0.70 -0.35 -12.05
C PHE A 295 1.01 1.15 -12.10
N VAL A 296 2.16 1.55 -11.58
CA VAL A 296 2.63 2.94 -11.57
C VAL A 296 2.76 3.47 -13.00
N ILE A 297 3.43 2.71 -13.88
CA ILE A 297 3.63 3.10 -15.28
C ILE A 297 2.30 3.27 -16.01
N LEU A 298 1.38 2.31 -15.87
CA LEU A 298 0.06 2.38 -16.51
C LEU A 298 -0.74 3.58 -15.98
N THR A 299 -0.73 3.82 -14.67
CA THR A 299 -1.41 4.96 -14.04
C THR A 299 -0.87 6.29 -14.60
N CYS A 300 0.44 6.43 -14.79
CA CYS A 300 1.03 7.63 -15.38
C CYS A 300 0.62 7.87 -16.84
N MET A 301 0.21 6.83 -17.58
CA MET A 301 -0.25 6.95 -18.97
C MET A 301 -1.72 7.37 -19.09
N VAL A 302 -2.54 7.13 -18.06
CA VAL A 302 -3.99 7.36 -18.07
C VAL A 302 -4.41 8.78 -18.47
N PRO A 303 -3.77 9.85 -17.96
CA PRO A 303 -4.17 11.22 -18.31
C PRO A 303 -3.99 11.54 -19.80
N ARG A 304 -3.04 10.89 -20.48
CA ARG A 304 -2.66 11.20 -21.87
C ARG A 304 -3.30 10.26 -22.88
N TYR A 305 -3.56 9.01 -22.50
CA TYR A 305 -4.02 7.97 -23.42
C TYR A 305 -5.26 7.26 -22.87
N SER A 306 -6.39 7.38 -23.58
CA SER A 306 -7.66 6.74 -23.18
C SER A 306 -7.55 5.21 -23.13
N VAL A 307 -6.78 4.61 -24.05
CA VAL A 307 -6.51 3.16 -24.08
C VAL A 307 -5.83 2.69 -22.80
N ALA A 308 -4.99 3.52 -22.15
CA ALA A 308 -4.33 3.15 -20.90
C ALA A 308 -5.32 2.93 -19.76
N LYS A 309 -6.50 3.59 -19.76
CA LYS A 309 -7.57 3.31 -18.79
C LYS A 309 -8.08 1.86 -18.91
N ILE A 310 -8.27 1.41 -20.15
CA ILE A 310 -8.69 0.02 -20.44
C ILE A 310 -7.61 -0.97 -20.00
N LEU A 311 -6.34 -0.66 -20.27
CA LEU A 311 -5.22 -1.49 -19.82
C LEU A 311 -5.12 -1.56 -18.29
N LEU A 312 -5.37 -0.46 -17.59
CA LEU A 312 -5.39 -0.43 -16.13
C LEU A 312 -6.53 -1.28 -15.55
N MET A 313 -7.73 -1.21 -16.15
CA MET A 313 -8.84 -2.09 -15.78
C MET A 313 -8.49 -3.57 -16.02
N LEU A 314 -7.92 -3.89 -17.18
CA LEU A 314 -7.48 -5.24 -17.51
C LEU A 314 -6.41 -5.74 -16.53
N PHE A 315 -5.46 -4.89 -16.16
CA PHE A 315 -4.44 -5.17 -15.15
C PHE A 315 -5.09 -5.56 -13.83
N PHE A 316 -6.03 -4.77 -13.32
CA PHE A 316 -6.73 -5.09 -12.06
C PHE A 316 -7.51 -6.41 -12.15
N ILE A 317 -8.20 -6.68 -13.26
CA ILE A 317 -8.92 -7.95 -13.47
C ILE A 317 -7.94 -9.13 -13.41
N LYS A 318 -6.85 -9.06 -14.17
CA LYS A 318 -5.81 -10.09 -14.22
C LYS A 318 -5.17 -10.31 -12.85
N GLU A 319 -4.75 -9.24 -12.17
CA GLU A 319 -4.08 -9.34 -10.88
C GLU A 319 -5.02 -9.82 -9.77
N SER A 320 -6.29 -9.40 -9.77
CA SER A 320 -7.31 -9.90 -8.82
C SER A 320 -7.57 -11.39 -9.01
N TYR A 321 -7.71 -11.83 -10.26
CA TYR A 321 -7.92 -13.24 -10.59
C TYR A 321 -6.73 -14.10 -10.16
N THR A 322 -5.51 -13.68 -10.51
CA THR A 322 -4.29 -14.43 -10.14
C THR A 322 -4.04 -14.43 -8.64
N LEU A 323 -4.45 -13.38 -7.91
CA LEU A 323 -4.39 -13.34 -6.46
C LEU A 323 -5.38 -14.31 -5.81
N VAL A 324 -6.65 -14.32 -6.24
CA VAL A 324 -7.69 -15.21 -5.68
C VAL A 324 -7.38 -16.68 -5.93
N LEU A 325 -6.98 -17.04 -7.15
CA LEU A 325 -6.63 -18.43 -7.48
C LEU A 325 -5.25 -18.82 -6.96
N GLY A 326 -4.29 -17.90 -7.01
CA GLY A 326 -2.95 -18.09 -6.45
C GLY A 326 -3.02 -18.37 -4.96
N TRP A 327 -3.88 -17.67 -4.20
CA TRP A 327 -4.07 -17.93 -2.77
C TRP A 327 -4.58 -19.34 -2.48
N LYS A 328 -5.56 -19.82 -3.26
CA LYS A 328 -6.09 -21.19 -3.12
C LYS A 328 -5.05 -22.25 -3.47
N TYR A 329 -4.19 -21.99 -4.46
CA TYR A 329 -3.26 -22.98 -4.99
C TYR A 329 -1.91 -23.02 -4.27
N ILE A 330 -1.39 -21.88 -3.81
CA ILE A 330 -0.12 -21.78 -3.05
C ILE A 330 -0.19 -22.57 -1.73
N LEU A 331 -1.39 -22.78 -1.19
CA LEU A 331 -1.60 -23.61 -0.01
C LEU A 331 -1.50 -25.12 -0.30
N ASP A 332 -1.62 -25.54 -1.56
CA ASP A 332 -1.84 -26.94 -1.96
C ASP A 332 -0.71 -27.57 -2.79
N THR A 333 0.33 -26.84 -3.22
CA THR A 333 1.40 -27.44 -4.05
C THR A 333 2.81 -26.99 -3.63
N ASP A 334 3.68 -27.99 -3.46
CA ASP A 334 5.08 -27.81 -3.13
C ASP A 334 5.86 -27.15 -4.28
N LYS A 335 6.84 -26.35 -3.87
CA LYS A 335 7.37 -25.20 -4.58
C LYS A 335 8.11 -25.59 -5.85
N ASN A 336 7.58 -25.21 -7.00
CA ASN A 336 8.41 -24.80 -8.14
C ASN A 336 7.74 -23.62 -8.83
N GLN A 337 8.25 -22.41 -8.54
CA GLN A 337 7.95 -21.22 -9.34
C GLN A 337 8.49 -21.47 -10.75
N MET A 338 7.65 -21.95 -11.67
CA MET A 338 7.98 -21.91 -13.08
C MET A 338 8.21 -20.45 -13.48
N VAL A 339 9.33 -20.18 -14.14
CA VAL A 339 9.60 -18.87 -14.72
C VAL A 339 8.59 -18.63 -15.84
N ARG A 340 7.60 -17.78 -15.56
CA ARG A 340 6.53 -17.45 -16.50
C ARG A 340 7.02 -16.44 -17.52
N TRP A 341 7.52 -16.94 -18.65
CA TRP A 341 8.05 -16.11 -19.74
C TRP A 341 7.02 -15.09 -20.25
N HIS A 342 5.73 -15.47 -20.32
CA HIS A 342 4.66 -14.59 -20.80
C HIS A 342 4.43 -13.39 -19.87
N ALA A 343 4.62 -13.57 -18.56
CA ALA A 343 4.53 -12.48 -17.59
C ALA A 343 5.70 -11.51 -17.77
N ARG A 344 6.93 -12.04 -17.96
CA ARG A 344 8.11 -11.22 -18.25
C ARG A 344 8.00 -10.46 -19.56
N LEU A 345 7.44 -11.08 -20.60
CA LEU A 345 7.19 -10.43 -21.89
C LEU A 345 6.21 -9.25 -21.70
N ASN A 346 5.09 -9.48 -21.01
CA ASN A 346 4.12 -8.42 -20.73
C ASN A 346 4.74 -7.23 -19.99
N THR A 347 5.53 -7.49 -18.95
CA THR A 347 6.23 -6.44 -18.20
C THR A 347 7.22 -5.69 -19.09
N GLY A 348 8.08 -6.40 -19.83
CA GLY A 348 9.07 -5.79 -20.72
C GLY A 348 8.44 -4.94 -21.84
N VAL A 349 7.37 -5.42 -22.47
CA VAL A 349 6.63 -4.67 -23.49
C VAL A 349 5.98 -3.42 -22.89
N THR A 350 5.45 -3.50 -21.67
CA THR A 350 4.90 -2.33 -20.97
C THR A 350 5.97 -1.29 -20.70
N TYR A 351 7.15 -1.69 -20.21
CA TYR A 351 8.23 -0.78 -19.85
C TYR A 351 8.85 -0.14 -21.10
N LEU A 352 9.04 -0.92 -22.16
CA LEU A 352 9.53 -0.40 -23.44
C LEU A 352 8.53 0.59 -24.07
N THR A 353 7.24 0.27 -24.02
CA THR A 353 6.18 1.17 -24.49
C THR A 353 6.19 2.47 -23.69
N ALA A 354 6.34 2.40 -22.36
CA ALA A 354 6.47 3.59 -21.52
C ALA A 354 7.68 4.44 -21.90
N LEU A 355 8.84 3.80 -22.06
CA LEU A 355 10.04 4.49 -22.47
C LEU A 355 9.82 5.25 -23.79
N ILE A 356 9.25 4.62 -24.81
CA ILE A 356 8.98 5.25 -26.10
C ILE A 356 8.00 6.42 -25.93
N LEU A 357 6.87 6.22 -25.24
CA LEU A 357 5.81 7.21 -25.12
C LEU A 357 6.19 8.44 -24.28
N PHE A 358 7.09 8.28 -23.31
CA PHE A 358 7.54 9.39 -22.45
C PHE A 358 8.86 10.02 -22.90
N ALA A 359 9.74 9.28 -23.60
CA ALA A 359 11.02 9.80 -24.08
C ALA A 359 10.92 10.47 -25.45
N VAL A 360 10.10 9.93 -26.38
CA VAL A 360 10.03 10.45 -27.75
C VAL A 360 9.09 11.66 -27.83
N PRO A 361 9.57 12.82 -28.31
CA PRO A 361 8.71 13.98 -28.50
C PRO A 361 7.62 13.70 -29.54
N ALA A 362 6.38 14.05 -29.22
CA ALA A 362 5.26 14.09 -30.16
C ALA A 362 4.97 12.77 -30.91
N VAL A 363 4.94 11.64 -30.19
CA VAL A 363 4.46 10.37 -30.77
C VAL A 363 3.02 10.54 -31.28
N PRO A 364 2.73 10.23 -32.56
CA PRO A 364 1.37 10.28 -33.09
C PRO A 364 0.43 9.36 -32.31
N LEU A 365 -0.83 9.79 -32.13
CA LEU A 365 -1.81 9.02 -31.36
C LEU A 365 -2.07 7.63 -31.95
N SER A 366 -1.99 7.48 -33.27
CA SER A 366 -2.08 6.18 -33.96
C SER A 366 -0.95 5.23 -33.52
N THR A 367 0.29 5.70 -33.56
CA THR A 367 1.46 4.93 -33.09
C THR A 367 1.35 4.60 -31.61
N ALA A 368 0.92 5.56 -30.78
CA ALA A 368 0.71 5.32 -29.36
C ALA A 368 -0.35 4.25 -29.10
N ASN A 369 -1.48 4.30 -29.81
CA ASN A 369 -2.54 3.30 -29.69
C ASN A 369 -2.10 1.91 -30.16
N ILE A 370 -1.25 1.81 -31.19
CA ILE A 370 -0.66 0.53 -31.63
C ILE A 370 0.24 -0.05 -30.54
N LEU A 371 1.12 0.76 -29.95
CA LEU A 371 2.01 0.32 -28.86
C LEU A 371 1.21 -0.12 -27.62
N LEU A 372 0.21 0.67 -27.22
CA LEU A 372 -0.68 0.32 -26.11
C LEU A 372 -1.54 -0.91 -26.42
N GLY A 373 -1.95 -1.09 -27.68
CA GLY A 373 -2.62 -2.30 -28.16
C GLY A 373 -1.73 -3.54 -28.01
N ALA A 374 -0.44 -3.44 -28.34
CA ALA A 374 0.53 -4.52 -28.13
C ALA A 374 0.69 -4.89 -26.64
N VAL A 375 0.70 -3.89 -25.74
CA VAL A 375 0.66 -4.11 -24.28
C VAL A 375 -0.61 -4.87 -23.90
N GLY A 376 -1.78 -4.44 -24.39
CA GLY A 376 -3.06 -5.11 -24.15
C GLY A 376 -3.08 -6.56 -24.60
N ILE A 377 -2.56 -6.85 -25.79
CA ILE A 377 -2.46 -8.22 -26.34
C ILE A 377 -1.53 -9.07 -25.46
N CYS A 378 -0.36 -8.55 -25.08
CA CYS A 378 0.56 -9.29 -24.20
C CYS A 378 -0.05 -9.55 -22.82
N MET A 379 -0.82 -8.59 -22.30
CA MET A 379 -1.49 -8.71 -21.02
C MET A 379 -2.63 -9.73 -21.06
N LEU A 380 -3.45 -9.71 -22.12
CA LEU A 380 -4.50 -10.70 -22.38
C LEU A 380 -3.91 -12.10 -22.57
N MET A 381 -2.86 -12.23 -23.38
CA MET A 381 -2.15 -13.49 -23.57
C MET A 381 -1.63 -14.02 -22.24
N SER A 382 -0.97 -13.16 -21.45
CA SER A 382 -0.51 -13.55 -20.12
C SER A 382 -1.69 -13.98 -19.23
N PHE A 383 -2.83 -13.30 -19.30
CA PHE A 383 -4.00 -13.64 -18.49
C PHE A 383 -4.58 -15.01 -18.87
N VAL A 384 -4.76 -15.29 -20.17
CA VAL A 384 -5.26 -16.58 -20.66
C VAL A 384 -4.31 -17.72 -20.29
N LEU A 385 -3.00 -17.54 -20.46
CA LEU A 385 -2.01 -18.55 -20.08
C LEU A 385 -2.02 -18.81 -18.56
N TYR A 386 -2.21 -17.77 -17.75
CA TYR A 386 -2.41 -17.95 -16.30
C TYR A 386 -3.64 -18.81 -16.01
N MET A 387 -4.76 -18.56 -16.68
CA MET A 387 -5.99 -19.35 -16.49
C MET A 387 -5.77 -20.82 -16.84
N ASP A 388 -5.07 -21.10 -17.94
CA ASP A 388 -4.79 -22.46 -18.40
C ASP A 388 -3.85 -23.20 -17.44
N GLU A 389 -2.78 -22.54 -16.98
CA GLU A 389 -1.89 -23.09 -15.95
C GLU A 389 -2.65 -23.47 -14.67
N PHE A 390 -3.56 -22.60 -14.21
CA PHE A 390 -4.39 -22.89 -13.04
C PHE A 390 -5.38 -24.03 -13.28
N ARG A 391 -5.99 -24.10 -14.46
CA ARG A 391 -6.89 -25.19 -14.84
C ARG A 391 -6.16 -26.54 -14.84
N LEU A 392 -5.02 -26.61 -15.50
CA LEU A 392 -4.19 -27.81 -15.55
C LEU A 392 -3.70 -28.21 -14.16
N ALA A 393 -3.38 -27.24 -13.31
CA ALA A 393 -2.98 -27.50 -11.93
C ALA A 393 -4.13 -28.10 -11.09
N GLN A 394 -5.37 -27.62 -11.27
CA GLN A 394 -6.55 -28.20 -10.63
C GLN A 394 -6.89 -29.60 -11.15
N GLU A 395 -6.68 -29.86 -12.44
CA GLU A 395 -6.88 -31.19 -13.02
C GLU A 395 -5.87 -32.19 -12.44
N ARG A 396 -4.61 -31.78 -12.23
CA ARG A 396 -3.58 -32.61 -11.59
C ARG A 396 -3.87 -32.90 -10.11
N SER A 397 -4.38 -31.93 -9.34
CA SER A 397 -4.69 -32.16 -7.92
C SER A 397 -5.90 -33.08 -7.70
N LYS A 398 -6.80 -33.17 -8.69
CA LYS A 398 -7.96 -34.08 -8.66
C LYS A 398 -7.64 -35.52 -9.07
N GLN A 399 -6.49 -35.78 -9.69
CA GLN A 399 -6.10 -37.15 -10.02
C GLN A 399 -5.61 -37.88 -8.76
N PRO A 400 -6.24 -39.00 -8.34
CA PRO A 400 -5.75 -39.79 -7.22
C PRO A 400 -4.36 -40.31 -7.56
N VAL A 401 -3.43 -40.22 -6.61
CA VAL A 401 -2.07 -40.77 -6.72
C VAL A 401 -2.18 -42.24 -7.10
N SER A 402 -2.03 -42.54 -8.39
CA SER A 402 -2.03 -43.88 -8.93
C SER A 402 -0.80 -44.61 -8.39
N LYS A 403 -1.04 -45.52 -7.43
CA LYS A 403 -0.24 -46.66 -6.97
C LYS A 403 1.26 -46.61 -7.29
N LYS A 404 2.08 -46.50 -6.24
CA LYS A 404 3.42 -47.11 -6.22
C LYS A 404 3.28 -48.55 -6.75
N ILE A 405 3.92 -48.87 -7.86
CA ILE A 405 4.12 -50.25 -8.30
C ILE A 405 5.08 -50.90 -7.30
N PRO A 406 4.67 -51.90 -6.51
CA PRO A 406 5.62 -52.67 -5.72
C PRO A 406 6.21 -53.77 -6.61
N GLY A 407 7.54 -53.81 -6.70
CA GLY A 407 8.28 -55.02 -7.07
C GLY A 407 8.69 -55.15 -8.54
N ARG A 408 10.00 -55.00 -8.77
CA ARG A 408 10.77 -56.04 -9.45
C ARG A 408 12.01 -56.31 -8.61
N VAL A 409 11.88 -57.30 -7.73
CA VAL A 409 12.94 -58.25 -7.46
C VAL A 409 12.84 -59.28 -8.59
N GLY A 410 13.96 -59.58 -9.22
CA GLY A 410 14.08 -60.47 -10.37
C GLY A 410 15.39 -60.18 -11.07
#